data_AF-A0A8S4AQ60-F1
#
_entry.id   AF-A0A8S4AQ60-F1
#
_cell.length_a   1.000
_cell.length_b   1.000
_cell.length_c   1.000
_cell.angle_alpha   90.00
_cell.angle_beta   90.00
_cell.angle_gamma   90.00
#
_symmetry.space_group_name_H-M   'P 1'
#
loop_
_entity.id
_entity.type
_entity.pdbx_description
1 polymer ?
#
loop_
_entity_poly.entity_id
_entity_poly.type
_entity_poly.pdbx_seq_one_letter_code
_entity_poly.pdbx_strand_id
1 'polypeptide(L)'
;MLLCAAFPPSGAVDLQRRIYGGKECDDRDRLYHVQVLFKNSTGKTNLCGGSLIHKQWVLTAAHCHGTKVFAVLGVHPGPGKVEITETPIIHKKDDIMLLKLPKATNLHPVVPLPAVGCQKPAPGTKIQIAGHGSYFKDNKNKQSKYQVNHLSSFVLE
;
A
#
# COMPACT_ATOMS: atom_id res chain seq x y z
N MET A 1 -1.30 6.46 -1.00
CA MET A 1 -0.89 7.88 -1.05
C MET A 1 0.49 7.90 -1.68
N LEU A 2 0.57 8.11 -3.00
CA LEU A 2 1.87 8.14 -3.68
C LEU A 2 2.55 9.48 -3.37
N LEU A 3 3.66 9.39 -2.65
CA LEU A 3 4.58 10.50 -2.44
C LEU A 3 5.51 10.58 -3.66
N CYS A 4 5.57 11.73 -4.33
CA CYS A 4 6.62 12.02 -5.30
C CYS A 4 7.98 11.99 -4.58
N ALA A 5 8.78 10.95 -4.83
CA ALA A 5 10.16 10.86 -4.37
C ALA A 5 11.09 10.86 -5.59
N ALA A 6 11.72 12.01 -5.87
CA ALA A 6 12.93 12.04 -6.67
C ALA A 6 14.11 11.68 -5.74
N PHE A 7 14.84 10.61 -6.06
CA PHE A 7 16.04 10.17 -5.35
C PHE A 7 17.28 10.85 -5.93
N PRO A 8 18.15 11.48 -5.12
CA PRO A 8 19.51 11.81 -5.54
C PRO A 8 20.39 10.54 -5.54
N PRO A 9 21.44 10.46 -6.39
CA PRO A 9 22.34 9.32 -6.39
C PRO A 9 23.45 9.47 -5.34
N SER A 10 23.86 8.31 -4.83
CA SER A 10 25.09 8.01 -4.08
C SER A 10 24.99 7.96 -2.54
N GLY A 11 25.31 6.77 -2.05
CA GLY A 11 25.38 6.40 -0.64
C GLY A 11 24.73 5.03 -0.44
N ALA A 12 25.49 3.96 -0.65
CA ALA A 12 25.07 2.60 -0.33
C ALA A 12 24.89 2.47 1.19
N VAL A 13 23.71 2.83 1.68
CA VAL A 13 23.21 2.40 2.97
C VAL A 13 22.14 1.35 2.65
N ASP A 14 22.41 0.09 2.98
CA ASP A 14 21.38 -0.95 3.07
C ASP A 14 20.48 -0.60 4.28
N LEU A 15 19.71 0.46 4.13
CA LEU A 15 18.55 0.72 4.96
C LEU A 15 17.54 -0.32 4.55
N GLN A 16 17.54 -1.45 5.25
CA GLN A 16 16.31 -2.22 5.36
C GLN A 16 15.28 -1.26 5.97
N ARG A 17 14.48 -0.62 5.11
CA ARG A 17 13.39 0.30 5.44
C ARG A 17 12.28 -0.50 6.13
N ARG A 18 12.59 -0.96 7.33
CA ARG A 18 11.73 -1.79 8.17
C ARG A 18 11.05 -0.88 9.17
N ILE A 19 9.81 -1.24 9.45
CA ILE A 19 9.01 -0.55 10.45
C ILE A 19 9.49 -0.99 11.84
N TYR A 20 10.15 -0.07 12.58
CA TYR A 20 10.51 -0.27 13.98
C TYR A 20 9.55 0.50 14.88
N GLY A 21 9.03 -0.14 15.94
CA GLY A 21 8.17 0.52 16.93
C GLY A 21 6.75 0.87 16.46
N GLY A 22 6.20 0.17 15.45
CA GLY A 22 4.80 0.35 15.04
C GLY A 22 3.79 -0.22 16.04
N LYS A 23 2.56 0.28 15.99
CA LYS A 23 1.42 -0.23 16.78
C LYS A 23 0.35 -0.84 15.88
N GLU A 24 -0.45 -1.76 16.39
CA GLU A 24 -1.64 -2.27 15.69
C GLU A 24 -2.59 -1.11 15.36
N CYS A 25 -3.21 -1.15 14.17
CA CYS A 25 -4.31 -0.26 13.80
C CYS A 25 -5.61 -0.71 14.47
N ASP A 26 -6.50 0.23 14.81
CA ASP A 26 -7.88 -0.10 15.18
C ASP A 26 -8.63 -0.70 13.97
N ASP A 27 -9.63 -1.55 14.21
CA ASP A 27 -10.42 -2.18 13.15
C ASP A 27 -11.15 -1.16 12.25
N ARG A 28 -11.43 0.05 12.76
CA ARG A 28 -12.06 1.13 12.00
C ARG A 28 -11.06 2.12 11.42
N ASP A 29 -9.77 1.96 11.74
CA ASP A 29 -8.71 2.79 11.19
C ASP A 29 -8.31 2.30 9.80
N ARG A 30 -7.93 3.25 8.94
CA ARG A 30 -7.35 2.97 7.61
C ARG A 30 -8.23 2.06 6.74
N LEU A 31 -9.55 2.21 6.79
CA LEU A 31 -10.50 1.47 5.91
C LEU A 31 -10.23 1.65 4.41
N TYR A 32 -9.50 2.70 4.04
CA TYR A 32 -9.00 2.94 2.69
C TYR A 32 -7.77 2.09 2.31
N HIS A 33 -7.15 1.37 3.25
CA HIS A 33 -6.05 0.46 2.96
C HIS A 33 -6.58 -0.75 2.19
N VAL A 34 -5.92 -1.06 1.07
CA VAL A 34 -6.28 -2.17 0.19
C VAL A 34 -5.10 -3.11 0.10
N GLN A 35 -5.32 -4.41 0.26
CA GLN A 35 -4.33 -5.39 -0.15
C GLN A 35 -4.53 -5.70 -1.63
N VAL A 36 -3.48 -5.57 -2.42
CA VAL A 36 -3.46 -5.90 -3.84
C VAL A 36 -2.74 -7.22 -4.00
N LEU A 37 -3.48 -8.27 -4.36
CA LEU A 37 -2.93 -9.59 -4.62
C LEU A 37 -2.82 -9.80 -6.12
N PHE A 38 -1.67 -10.25 -6.62
CA PHE A 38 -1.53 -10.53 -8.05
C PHE A 38 -0.73 -11.81 -8.30
N LYS A 39 -1.07 -12.50 -9.38
CA LYS A 39 -0.33 -13.69 -9.84
C LYS A 39 0.72 -13.29 -10.87
N ASN A 40 1.98 -13.64 -10.64
CA ASN A 40 3.03 -13.44 -11.66
C ASN A 40 2.93 -14.49 -12.78
N SER A 41 3.87 -14.47 -13.73
CA SER A 41 3.96 -15.43 -14.84
C SER A 41 4.16 -16.88 -14.39
N THR A 42 4.75 -17.12 -13.21
CA THR A 42 4.94 -18.46 -12.64
C THR A 42 3.74 -18.92 -11.81
N GLY A 43 2.64 -18.15 -11.78
CA GLY A 43 1.45 -18.45 -10.98
C GLY A 43 1.57 -18.16 -9.48
N LYS A 44 2.72 -17.65 -9.01
CA LYS A 44 2.95 -17.28 -7.62
C LYS A 44 2.16 -16.02 -7.27
N THR A 45 1.44 -16.08 -6.15
CA THR A 45 0.72 -14.93 -5.59
C THR A 45 1.69 -14.00 -4.86
N ASN A 46 1.68 -12.73 -5.24
CA ASN A 46 2.39 -11.65 -4.60
C ASN A 46 1.39 -10.70 -3.91
N LEU A 47 1.88 -9.93 -2.95
CA LEU A 47 1.10 -8.98 -2.16
C LEU A 47 1.73 -7.60 -2.27
N CYS A 48 0.90 -6.61 -2.59
CA CYS A 48 1.20 -5.19 -2.55
C CYS A 48 0.17 -4.45 -1.69
N GLY A 49 0.48 -3.19 -1.36
CA GLY A 49 -0.48 -2.25 -0.81
C GLY A 49 -1.19 -1.44 -1.90
N GLY A 50 -2.34 -0.89 -1.55
CA GLY A 50 -3.10 0.05 -2.34
C GLY A 50 -3.89 1.00 -1.44
N SER A 51 -4.42 2.06 -2.03
CA SER A 51 -5.28 3.02 -1.34
C SER A 51 -6.57 3.22 -2.13
N LEU A 52 -7.71 3.13 -1.43
CA LEU A 52 -9.01 3.51 -1.98
C LEU A 52 -9.07 5.03 -2.06
N ILE A 53 -9.01 5.57 -3.27
CA ILE A 53 -9.04 7.03 -3.53
C ILE A 53 -10.43 7.50 -3.99
N HIS A 54 -11.30 6.56 -4.36
CA HIS A 54 -12.69 6.79 -4.72
C HIS A 54 -13.48 5.49 -4.47
N LYS A 55 -14.81 5.55 -4.43
CA LYS A 55 -15.70 4.38 -4.24
C LYS A 55 -15.48 3.23 -5.23
N GLN A 56 -14.81 3.47 -6.36
CA GLN A 56 -14.50 2.46 -7.37
C GLN A 56 -13.04 2.47 -7.82
N TRP A 57 -12.17 3.28 -7.22
CA TRP A 57 -10.80 3.41 -7.69
C TRP A 57 -9.80 3.13 -6.58
N VAL A 58 -8.92 2.16 -6.85
CA VAL A 58 -7.78 1.84 -6.01
C VAL A 58 -6.51 2.30 -6.72
N LEU A 59 -5.71 3.07 -6.01
CA LEU A 59 -4.38 3.51 -6.42
C LEU A 59 -3.32 2.56 -5.86
N THR A 60 -2.44 2.04 -6.71
CA THR A 60 -1.33 1.15 -6.35
C THR A 60 -0.13 1.39 -7.27
N ALA A 61 0.93 0.59 -7.15
CA ALA A 61 2.13 0.72 -7.97
C ALA A 61 2.02 -0.06 -9.29
N ALA A 62 2.66 0.41 -10.35
CA ALA A 62 2.65 -0.25 -11.67
C ALA A 62 3.34 -1.61 -11.66
N HIS A 63 4.36 -1.80 -10.82
CA HIS A 63 5.04 -3.08 -10.65
C HIS A 63 4.18 -4.14 -9.93
N CYS A 64 3.07 -3.75 -9.28
CA CYS A 64 2.12 -4.66 -8.61
C CYS A 64 1.12 -5.29 -9.59
N HIS A 65 1.59 -5.65 -10.79
CA HIS A 65 0.77 -6.17 -11.88
C HIS A 65 1.15 -7.63 -12.19
N GLY A 66 0.19 -8.38 -12.71
CA GLY A 66 0.36 -9.78 -13.07
C GLY A 66 -0.78 -10.30 -13.94
N THR A 67 -0.83 -11.61 -14.14
CA THR A 67 -1.83 -12.29 -14.97
C THR A 67 -3.25 -12.19 -14.41
N LYS A 68 -3.38 -12.06 -13.09
CA LYS A 68 -4.62 -11.79 -12.37
C LYS A 68 -4.34 -10.84 -11.23
N VAL A 69 -5.26 -9.90 -10.99
CA VAL A 69 -5.18 -8.92 -9.90
C VAL A 69 -6.47 -8.98 -9.08
N PHE A 70 -6.31 -8.96 -7.75
CA PHE A 70 -7.41 -8.93 -6.79
C PHE A 70 -7.20 -7.79 -5.79
N ALA A 71 -8.28 -7.14 -5.39
CA ALA A 71 -8.30 -6.18 -4.30
C ALA A 71 -9.00 -6.79 -3.08
N VAL A 72 -8.41 -6.70 -1.90
CA VAL A 72 -9.05 -7.02 -0.62
C VAL A 72 -9.35 -5.71 0.08
N LEU A 73 -10.64 -5.43 0.24
CA LEU A 73 -11.16 -4.18 0.78
C LEU A 73 -11.60 -4.36 2.24
N GLY A 74 -11.45 -3.31 3.05
CA GLY A 74 -11.92 -3.29 4.43
C GLY A 74 -11.27 -4.39 5.27
N VAL A 75 -9.94 -4.46 5.28
CA VAL A 75 -9.17 -5.60 5.84
C VAL A 75 -9.56 -5.95 7.30
N HIS A 76 -10.17 -5.00 8.04
CA HIS A 76 -10.82 -5.20 9.34
C HIS A 76 -12.19 -4.50 9.37
N PRO A 77 -13.31 -5.16 9.73
CA PRO A 77 -13.61 -6.59 9.66
C PRO A 77 -14.18 -7.02 8.28
N GLY A 78 -14.06 -6.16 7.26
CA GLY A 78 -14.76 -6.19 5.99
C GLY A 78 -14.21 -7.13 4.88
N PRO A 79 -14.95 -7.23 3.76
CA PRO A 79 -15.82 -8.38 3.54
C PRO A 79 -15.59 -9.13 2.22
N GLY A 80 -14.50 -8.87 1.49
CA GLY A 80 -14.39 -9.51 0.18
C GLY A 80 -13.13 -9.19 -0.59
N LYS A 81 -12.49 -10.27 -1.02
CA LYS A 81 -11.58 -10.28 -2.16
C LYS A 81 -12.39 -10.12 -3.43
N VAL A 82 -12.08 -9.10 -4.23
CA VAL A 82 -12.69 -8.89 -5.56
C VAL A 82 -11.63 -9.04 -6.63
N GLU A 83 -11.97 -9.73 -7.73
CA GLU A 83 -11.12 -9.79 -8.93
C GLU A 83 -11.29 -8.51 -9.73
N ILE A 84 -10.18 -7.93 -10.18
CA ILE A 84 -10.19 -6.78 -11.07
C ILE A 84 -10.37 -7.31 -12.50
N THR A 85 -11.52 -7.01 -13.08
CA THR A 85 -11.91 -7.47 -14.42
C THR A 85 -11.66 -6.41 -15.49
N GLU A 86 -11.74 -5.13 -15.13
CA GLU A 86 -11.42 -4.03 -16.04
C GLU A 86 -9.91 -3.88 -16.23
N THR A 87 -9.48 -3.48 -17.43
CA THR A 87 -8.06 -3.25 -17.74
C THR A 87 -7.49 -2.13 -16.85
N PRO A 88 -6.41 -2.40 -16.09
CA PRO A 88 -5.77 -1.36 -15.27
C PRO A 88 -5.22 -0.21 -16.10
N ILE A 89 -5.30 1.02 -15.58
CA ILE A 89 -4.61 2.17 -16.16
C ILE A 89 -3.21 2.21 -15.56
N ILE A 90 -2.18 1.99 -16.39
CA ILE A 90 -0.79 1.83 -15.93
C ILE A 90 0.07 2.97 -16.48
N HIS A 91 0.70 3.70 -15.56
CA HIS A 91 1.74 4.68 -15.88
C HIS A 91 3.09 4.16 -15.39
N LYS A 92 3.79 3.42 -16.24
CA LYS A 92 5.05 2.71 -15.88
C LYS A 92 6.18 3.65 -15.45
N LYS A 93 6.27 4.84 -16.04
CA LYS A 93 7.37 5.79 -15.80
C LYS A 93 7.39 6.28 -14.35
N ASP A 94 6.20 6.49 -13.78
CA ASP A 94 6.02 6.98 -12.40
C ASP A 94 5.67 5.85 -11.42
N ASP A 95 5.69 4.59 -11.88
CA ASP A 95 5.30 3.40 -11.13
C ASP A 95 3.90 3.52 -10.50
N ILE A 96 2.93 4.07 -11.24
CA ILE A 96 1.53 4.27 -10.79
C ILE A 96 0.57 3.38 -11.57
N MET A 97 -0.39 2.78 -10.88
CA MET A 97 -1.49 2.04 -11.48
C MET A 97 -2.83 2.34 -10.79
N LEU A 98 -3.88 2.51 -11.59
CA LEU A 98 -5.27 2.59 -11.14
C LEU A 98 -6.00 1.29 -11.47
N LEU A 99 -6.65 0.73 -10.45
CA LEU A 99 -7.54 -0.43 -10.56
C LEU A 99 -8.98 0.03 -10.37
N LYS A 100 -9.85 -0.32 -11.31
CA LYS A 100 -11.28 -0.08 -11.18
C LYS A 100 -11.98 -1.27 -10.55
N LEU A 101 -12.70 -1.03 -9.47
CA LEU A 101 -13.51 -2.04 -8.79
C LEU A 101 -14.76 -2.35 -9.62
N PRO A 102 -15.14 -3.63 -9.78
CA PRO A 102 -16.36 -4.02 -10.52
C PRO A 102 -17.64 -3.40 -9.95
N LYS A 103 -17.66 -3.12 -8.64
CA LYS A 103 -18.77 -2.50 -7.93
C LYS A 103 -18.28 -1.38 -7.02
N ALA A 104 -19.07 -0.31 -6.93
CA ALA A 104 -18.84 0.75 -5.96
C ALA A 104 -18.93 0.22 -4.52
N THR A 105 -17.90 0.49 -3.72
CA THR A 105 -17.87 0.19 -2.30
C THR A 105 -18.51 1.32 -1.49
N ASN A 106 -19.09 0.95 -0.35
CA ASN A 106 -19.59 1.87 0.67
C ASN A 106 -18.55 2.14 1.77
N LEU A 107 -17.31 1.67 1.60
CA LEU A 107 -16.23 1.94 2.54
C LEU A 107 -15.87 3.43 2.55
N HIS A 108 -15.78 3.97 3.76
CA HIS A 108 -15.40 5.35 4.03
C HIS A 108 -14.49 5.39 5.27
N PRO A 109 -13.55 6.36 5.35
CA PRO A 109 -13.26 7.36 4.34
C PRO A 109 -12.45 6.82 3.16
N VAL A 110 -12.46 7.54 2.03
CA VAL A 110 -11.48 7.37 0.93
C VAL A 110 -10.32 8.35 1.12
N VAL A 111 -9.14 8.06 0.58
CA VAL A 111 -8.00 8.99 0.64
C VAL A 111 -8.14 10.06 -0.44
N PRO A 112 -8.19 11.37 -0.08
CA PRO A 112 -8.17 12.44 -1.07
C PRO A 112 -6.81 12.49 -1.77
N LEU A 113 -6.84 12.76 -3.08
CA LEU A 113 -5.62 13.08 -3.82
C LEU A 113 -5.19 14.51 -3.52
N PRO A 114 -3.88 14.80 -3.49
CA PRO A 114 -3.41 16.16 -3.32
C PRO A 114 -3.86 17.04 -4.51
N ALA A 115 -4.06 18.33 -4.24
CA ALA A 115 -4.38 19.30 -5.29
C ALA A 115 -3.24 19.40 -6.32
N VAL A 116 -3.58 19.77 -7.55
CA VAL A 116 -2.60 20.05 -8.59
C VAL A 116 -1.70 21.19 -8.12
N GLY A 117 -0.38 21.00 -8.20
CA GLY A 117 0.59 21.97 -7.69
C GLY A 117 0.82 21.91 -6.17
N CYS A 118 0.44 20.81 -5.51
CA CYS A 118 0.76 20.62 -4.09
C CYS A 118 2.27 20.71 -3.83
N GLN A 119 2.63 21.30 -2.70
CA GLN A 119 4.02 21.34 -2.27
C GLN A 119 4.46 20.00 -1.69
N LYS A 120 5.69 19.59 -2.01
CA LYS A 120 6.34 18.47 -1.33
C LYS A 120 6.38 18.79 0.17
N PRO A 121 6.07 17.83 1.06
CA PRO A 121 6.24 18.03 2.49
C PRO A 121 7.68 18.46 2.81
N ALA A 122 7.83 19.44 3.70
CA ALA A 122 9.14 19.92 4.10
C ALA A 122 9.93 18.80 4.82
N PRO A 123 11.27 18.78 4.69
CA PRO A 123 12.12 17.99 5.57
C PRO A 123 11.76 18.22 7.05
N GLY A 124 11.77 17.17 7.85
CA GLY A 124 11.30 17.16 9.24
C GLY A 124 9.79 16.88 9.41
N THR A 125 9.01 16.84 8.33
CA THR A 125 7.56 16.58 8.44
C THR A 125 7.31 15.15 8.92
N LYS A 126 6.54 15.01 10.01
CA LYS A 126 6.06 13.70 10.47
C LYS A 126 4.95 13.18 9.55
N ILE A 127 5.16 11.99 9.00
CA ILE A 127 4.18 11.27 8.20
C ILE A 127 3.80 9.96 8.88
N GLN A 128 2.62 9.45 8.54
CA GLN A 128 2.14 8.16 9.01
C GLN A 128 2.04 7.18 7.85
N ILE A 129 2.54 5.97 8.08
CA ILE A 129 2.48 4.86 7.12
C ILE A 129 1.81 3.68 7.80
N ALA A 130 0.84 3.09 7.12
CA ALA A 130 0.19 1.85 7.52
C ALA A 130 0.31 0.81 6.41
N GLY A 131 0.44 -0.46 6.77
CA GLY A 131 0.49 -1.52 5.78
C GLY A 131 0.77 -2.89 6.38
N HIS A 132 0.81 -3.88 5.48
CA HIS A 132 1.10 -5.28 5.80
C HIS A 132 2.52 -5.63 5.33
N GLY A 133 3.50 -5.08 6.03
CA GLY A 133 4.92 -5.35 5.78
C GLY A 133 5.43 -6.55 6.58
N SER A 134 6.48 -7.19 6.10
CA SER A 134 7.23 -8.17 6.91
C SER A 134 7.96 -7.44 8.03
N TYR A 135 7.77 -7.87 9.28
CA TYR A 135 8.61 -7.46 10.41
C TYR A 135 9.35 -8.67 10.99
N PHE A 136 10.50 -8.43 11.60
CA PHE A 136 11.27 -9.46 12.31
C PHE A 136 10.95 -9.32 13.79
N LYS A 137 10.39 -10.37 14.40
CA LYS A 137 10.38 -10.50 15.86
C LYS A 137 11.67 -11.20 16.23
N ASP A 138 12.56 -10.53 16.97
CA ASP A 138 13.75 -11.21 17.48
C ASP A 138 13.30 -12.24 18.51
N ASN A 139 13.27 -13.50 18.09
CA ASN A 139 13.10 -14.62 18.97
C ASN A 139 13.95 -15.74 18.39
N LYS A 140 15.03 -16.07 19.11
CA LYS A 140 15.97 -17.13 18.78
C LYS A 140 15.18 -18.37 18.33
N ASN A 141 15.25 -18.70 17.04
CA ASN A 141 14.73 -19.92 16.41
C ASN A 141 13.26 -20.03 15.97
N LYS A 142 12.65 -19.01 15.33
CA LYS A 142 11.63 -19.26 14.26
C LYS A 142 11.23 -17.99 13.50
N GLN A 143 11.56 -17.92 12.21
CA GLN A 143 10.95 -16.99 11.26
C GLN A 143 9.45 -17.29 11.17
N SER A 144 8.65 -16.45 11.80
CA SER A 144 7.20 -16.52 11.71
C SER A 144 6.72 -15.21 11.11
N LYS A 145 6.24 -15.30 9.86
CA LYS A 145 5.71 -14.17 9.09
C LYS A 145 4.31 -13.85 9.60
N TYR A 146 4.21 -13.16 10.73
CA TYR A 146 2.94 -12.65 11.22
C TYR A 146 2.54 -11.41 10.40
N GLN A 147 1.29 -11.37 9.94
CA GLN A 147 0.69 -10.25 9.22
C GLN A 147 0.00 -9.36 10.26
N VAL A 148 0.73 -8.40 10.81
CA VAL A 148 0.20 -7.45 11.79
C VAL A 148 0.04 -6.09 11.11
N ASN A 149 -1.10 -5.44 11.33
CA ASN A 149 -1.46 -4.18 10.68
C ASN A 149 -0.78 -3.04 11.41
N HIS A 150 0.49 -2.79 11.09
CA HIS A 150 1.23 -1.77 11.82
C HIS A 150 0.99 -0.37 11.25
N LEU A 151 0.66 0.56 12.13
CA LEU A 151 0.79 1.99 11.93
C LEU A 151 2.12 2.45 12.55
N SER A 152 2.91 3.14 11.74
CA SER A 152 4.14 3.80 12.20
C SER A 152 4.22 5.23 11.74
N SER A 153 4.79 6.06 12.60
CA SER A 153 5.08 7.46 12.31
C SER A 153 6.56 7.60 11.98
N PHE A 154 6.87 8.26 10.87
CA PHE A 154 8.23 8.51 10.42
C PHE A 154 8.42 10.01 10.20
N VAL A 155 9.65 10.49 10.30
CA VAL A 155 10.02 11.85 9.92
C VAL A 155 10.59 11.79 8.51
N LEU A 156 10.08 12.64 7.61
CA LEU A 156 10.69 12.83 6.29
C LEU A 156 12.02 13.54 6.46
N GLU A 157 13.09 12.99 5.89
CA GLU A 157 14.42 13.61 5.82
C GLU A 157 14.57 14.48 4.56
#